data_AF-A0AAV5ZHH7-F1
#
_entry.id   AF-A0AAV5ZHH7-F1
#
_cell.length_a   1.000
_cell.length_b   1.000
_cell.length_c   1.000
_cell.angle_alpha   90.00
_cell.angle_beta   90.00
_cell.angle_gamma   90.00
#
_symmetry.space_group_name_H-M   'P 1'
#
loop_
_entity.id
_entity.type
_entity.pdbx_description
1 polymer ?
#
loop_
_entity_poly.entity_id
_entity_poly.type
_entity_poly.pdbx_seq_one_letter_code
_entity_poly.pdbx_strand_id
1 'polypeptide(L)'
;MARDDLRGRVLAFIRKVAPFAYCDACLALRLDAALQEITAVLSALIADGECERRRRACYGCGRTLELTVPIDGPRPRGARG
;
A
#
# COMPACT_ATOMS: atom_id res chain seq x y z
N MET A 1 18.66 -10.25 3.49
CA MET A 1 18.44 -9.74 2.12
C MET A 1 16.98 -9.86 1.63
N ALA A 2 16.04 -10.48 2.34
CA ALA A 2 14.67 -10.71 1.83
C ALA A 2 13.66 -9.53 2.00
N ARG A 3 13.82 -8.67 3.02
CA ARG A 3 12.85 -7.58 3.29
C ARG A 3 12.83 -6.46 2.25
N ASP A 4 13.97 -6.18 1.62
CA ASP A 4 14.08 -5.13 0.62
C ASP A 4 13.38 -5.52 -0.70
N ASP A 5 13.47 -6.80 -1.08
CA ASP A 5 12.74 -7.39 -2.22
C ASP A 5 11.22 -7.27 -2.05
N LEU A 6 10.70 -7.62 -0.86
CA LEU A 6 9.27 -7.56 -0.60
C LEU A 6 8.72 -6.13 -0.66
N ARG A 7 9.46 -5.15 -0.12
CA ARG A 7 9.06 -3.73 -0.18
C ARG A 7 8.91 -3.24 -1.62
N GLY A 8 9.92 -3.54 -2.46
CA GLY A 8 9.89 -3.20 -3.88
C GLY A 8 8.72 -3.86 -4.62
N ARG A 9 8.48 -5.16 -4.38
CA ARG A 9 7.37 -5.91 -4.97
C ARG A 9 6.00 -5.37 -4.56
N VAL A 10 5.81 -5.05 -3.28
CA VAL A 10 4.56 -4.45 -2.76
C VAL A 10 4.29 -3.10 -3.43
N LEU A 11 5.29 -2.21 -3.46
CA LEU A 11 5.12 -0.87 -4.04
C LEU A 11 4.86 -0.95 -5.55
N ALA A 12 5.59 -1.79 -6.28
CA ALA A 12 5.37 -2.01 -7.70
C ALA A 12 3.98 -2.58 -7.98
N PHE A 13 3.51 -3.51 -7.16
CA PHE A 13 2.17 -4.07 -7.29
C PHE A 13 1.09 -3.01 -7.05
N ILE A 14 1.17 -2.25 -5.97
CA ILE A 14 0.19 -1.20 -5.61
C ILE A 14 0.10 -0.12 -6.70
N ARG A 15 1.25 0.27 -7.28
CA ARG A 15 1.29 1.20 -8.42
C ARG A 15 0.67 0.60 -9.68
N LYS A 16 0.98 -0.68 -9.98
CA LYS A 16 0.44 -1.38 -11.17
C LYS A 16 -1.08 -1.51 -11.14
N VAL A 17 -1.67 -1.72 -9.97
CA VAL A 17 -3.12 -1.92 -9.83
C VAL A 17 -3.91 -0.63 -9.64
N ALA A 18 -3.24 0.53 -9.55
CA ALA A 18 -3.93 1.81 -9.49
C ALA A 18 -4.84 1.98 -10.74
N PRO A 19 -6.07 2.50 -10.57
CA PRO A 19 -6.62 3.14 -9.38
C PRO A 19 -7.27 2.18 -8.36
N PHE A 20 -7.17 0.85 -8.49
CA PHE A 20 -7.74 -0.15 -7.56
C PHE A 20 -6.85 -0.41 -6.32
N ALA A 21 -7.42 -0.85 -5.18
CA ALA A 21 -6.66 -1.25 -3.99
C ALA A 21 -7.18 -2.53 -3.41
N TYR A 22 -6.31 -3.13 -2.61
CA TYR A 22 -6.56 -4.34 -1.86
C TYR A 22 -6.34 -4.05 -0.37
N CYS A 23 -7.09 -4.75 0.48
CA CYS A 23 -6.76 -4.83 1.89
C CYS A 23 -5.51 -5.67 2.12
N ASP A 24 -4.87 -5.48 3.27
CA ASP A 24 -3.63 -6.16 3.65
C ASP A 24 -3.74 -7.69 3.45
N ALA A 25 -4.88 -8.30 3.79
CA ALA A 25 -5.14 -9.73 3.58
C ALA A 25 -5.23 -10.14 2.10
N CYS A 26 -5.94 -9.36 1.27
CA CYS A 26 -6.03 -9.64 -0.17
C CYS A 26 -4.71 -9.38 -0.89
N LEU A 27 -3.89 -8.47 -0.36
CA LEU A 27 -2.56 -8.18 -0.87
C LEU A 27 -1.58 -9.30 -0.52
N ALA A 28 -1.60 -9.77 0.73
CA ALA A 28 -0.85 -10.93 1.20
C ALA A 28 -1.11 -12.18 0.35
N LEU A 29 -2.38 -12.47 0.06
CA LEU A 29 -2.76 -13.58 -0.80
C LEU A 29 -2.21 -13.44 -2.23
N ARG A 30 -2.23 -12.23 -2.79
CA ARG A 30 -1.78 -12.00 -4.19
C ARG A 30 -0.27 -11.98 -4.35
N LEU A 31 0.46 -11.58 -3.31
CA LEU A 31 1.92 -11.52 -3.33
C LEU A 31 2.58 -12.78 -2.77
N ASP A 32 1.77 -13.76 -2.36
CA ASP A 32 2.22 -15.00 -1.70
C ASP A 32 3.15 -14.68 -0.51
N ALA A 33 2.67 -13.80 0.37
CA ALA A 33 3.43 -13.29 1.51
C ALA A 33 2.61 -13.38 2.80
N ALA A 34 3.28 -13.44 3.96
CA ALA A 34 2.59 -13.44 5.24
C ALA A 34 1.91 -12.09 5.50
N LEU A 35 0.71 -12.10 6.11
CA LEU A 35 -0.03 -10.88 6.44
C LEU A 35 0.81 -9.91 7.29
N GLN A 36 1.56 -10.42 8.26
CA GLN A 36 2.41 -9.59 9.12
C GLN A 36 3.52 -8.89 8.34
N GLU A 37 4.11 -9.56 7.35
CA GLU A 37 5.14 -8.94 6.50
C GLU A 37 4.55 -7.84 5.62
N ILE A 38 3.37 -8.07 5.04
CA ILE A 38 2.65 -7.06 4.28
C ILE A 38 2.32 -5.85 5.15
N THR A 39 1.74 -6.05 6.33
CA THR A 39 1.40 -4.93 7.23
C THR A 39 2.64 -4.15 7.68
N ALA A 40 3.77 -4.82 7.94
CA ALA A 40 5.04 -4.16 8.26
C ALA A 40 5.56 -3.33 7.08
N VAL A 41 5.54 -3.88 5.87
CA VAL A 41 5.96 -3.18 4.64
C VAL A 41 5.06 -1.98 4.35
N LEU A 42 3.73 -2.14 4.44
CA LEU A 42 2.79 -1.04 4.21
C LEU A 42 2.98 0.08 5.23
N SER A 43 3.20 -0.27 6.51
CA SER A 43 3.49 0.72 7.54
C SER A 43 4.78 1.50 7.24
N ALA A 44 5.82 0.83 6.77
CA ALA A 44 7.06 1.49 6.35
C ALA A 44 6.84 2.41 5.12
N LEU A 45 6.11 1.95 4.10
CA LEU A 45 5.80 2.76 2.91
C LEU A 45 4.99 4.01 3.24
N ILE A 46 4.09 3.93 4.23
CA ILE A 46 3.34 5.09 4.73
C ILE A 46 4.27 6.04 5.49
N ALA A 47 5.14 5.53 6.36
CA ALA A 47 6.11 6.34 7.10
C ALA A 47 7.11 7.07 6.17
N ASP A 48 7.51 6.42 5.07
CA ASP A 48 8.36 7.00 4.02
C ASP A 48 7.63 8.03 3.14
N GLY A 49 6.30 8.13 3.25
CA GLY A 49 5.47 9.03 2.44
C GLY A 49 5.33 8.58 0.97
N GLU A 50 5.50 7.28 0.69
CA GLU A 50 5.24 6.69 -0.63
C GLU A 50 3.76 6.30 -0.80
N CYS A 51 3.07 6.07 0.30
CA CYS A 51 1.68 5.63 0.35
C CYS A 51 0.91 6.37 1.44
N GLU A 52 -0.42 6.34 1.35
CA GLU A 52 -1.33 6.85 2.37
C GLU A 52 -2.48 5.86 2.63
N ARG A 53 -3.20 6.04 3.74
CA ARG A 53 -4.42 5.28 4.04
C ARG A 53 -5.63 6.07 3.50
N ARG A 54 -6.46 5.42 2.68
CA ARG A 54 -7.74 5.96 2.21
C ARG A 54 -8.85 4.95 2.41
N ARG A 55 -10.02 5.43 2.87
CA ARG A 55 -11.21 4.59 3.02
C ARG A 55 -11.84 4.32 1.65
N ARG A 56 -11.82 3.06 1.21
CA ARG A 56 -12.44 2.64 -0.07
C ARG A 56 -12.74 1.15 -0.10
N ALA A 57 -13.48 0.72 -1.12
CA ALA A 57 -13.78 -0.69 -1.35
C ALA A 57 -12.54 -1.45 -1.81
N CYS A 58 -12.26 -2.60 -1.19
CA CYS A 58 -11.22 -3.53 -1.61
C CYS A 58 -11.67 -4.22 -2.91
N TYR A 59 -10.83 -4.16 -3.95
CA TYR A 59 -11.10 -4.82 -5.22
C TYR A 59 -11.12 -6.35 -5.12
N GLY A 60 -10.43 -6.91 -4.12
CA GLY A 60 -10.40 -8.36 -3.90
C GLY A 60 -11.62 -8.93 -3.18
N CYS A 61 -12.12 -8.25 -2.14
CA CYS A 61 -13.17 -8.79 -1.27
C CYS A 61 -14.42 -7.91 -1.16
N GLY A 62 -14.46 -6.77 -1.85
CA GLY A 62 -15.60 -5.83 -1.88
C GLY A 62 -15.82 -5.01 -0.60
N ARG A 63 -15.18 -5.36 0.52
CA ARG A 63 -15.36 -4.66 1.80
C ARG A 63 -14.79 -3.23 1.75
N THR A 64 -15.48 -2.28 2.37
CA THR A 64 -15.02 -0.89 2.52
C THR A 64 -14.25 -0.69 3.82
N LEU A 65 -12.96 -0.41 3.74
CA LEU A 65 -12.05 -0.23 4.87
C LEU A 65 -10.91 0.75 4.53
N GLU A 66 -10.03 1.03 5.48
CA GLU A 66 -8.84 1.85 5.27
C GLU A 66 -7.76 1.06 4.53
N LEU A 67 -7.59 1.36 3.25
CA LEU A 67 -6.66 0.68 2.36
C LEU A 67 -5.43 1.53 2.10
N THR A 68 -4.27 0.89 1.94
CA THR A 68 -3.06 1.58 1.48
C THR A 68 -3.15 1.84 -0.02
N VAL A 69 -2.93 3.09 -0.41
CA VAL A 69 -2.92 3.53 -1.81
C VAL A 69 -1.64 4.32 -2.08
N PRO A 70 -1.12 4.31 -3.32
CA PRO A 70 0.02 5.16 -3.66
C PRO A 70 -0.44 6.62 -3.63
N ILE A 71 0.45 7.52 -3.20
CA ILE A 71 0.19 8.95 -3.32
C ILE A 71 0.31 9.32 -4.80
N ASP A 72 -0.76 9.84 -5.39
CA ASP A 72 -0.82 10.27 -6.79
C ASP A 72 -0.72 11.80 -6.87
N GLY A 73 0.26 12.33 -7.61
CA GLY A 73 0.43 13.77 -7.86
C GLY A 73 1.49 14.50 -7.02
N PRO A 74 1.93 15.70 -7.45
CA PRO A 74 3.02 16.44 -6.82
C PRO A 74 2.64 16.85 -5.40
N ARG A 75 3.55 16.63 -4.43
CA ARG A 75 3.41 17.17 -3.07
C ARG A 75 3.10 18.67 -3.17
N PRO A 76 2.08 19.22 -2.48
CA PRO A 76 2.09 20.65 -2.21
C PRO A 76 3.36 20.94 -1.41
N ARG A 77 4.31 21.62 -2.05
CA ARG A 77 5.50 22.16 -1.40
C ARG A 77 5.01 23.24 -0.44
N GLY A 78 4.77 22.91 0.83
CA GLY A 78 4.59 23.90 1.87
C GLY A 78 3.37 23.68 2.77
N ALA A 79 3.66 23.19 3.97
CA ALA A 79 3.01 23.68 5.19
C ALA A 79 4.08 23.67 6.30
N ARG A 80 5.07 24.56 6.14
CA ARG A 80 5.78 25.13 7.29
C ARG A 80 4.96 26.36 7.68
N GLY A 81 4.16 26.22 8.73
CA GLY A 81 3.64 27.33 9.52
C GLY A 81 4.35 27.30 10.86
#